data_AF-A0A975PEU3-F1
#
_entry.id   AF-A0A975PEU3-F1
#
_cell.length_a   1.000
_cell.length_b   1.000
_cell.length_c   1.000
_cell.angle_alpha   90.00
_cell.angle_beta   90.00
_cell.angle_gamma   90.00
#
_symmetry.space_group_name_H-M   'P 1'
#
loop_
_entity.id
_entity.type
_entity.pdbx_description
1 polymer ?
#
loop_
_entity_poly.entity_id
_entity_poly.type
_entity_poly.pdbx_seq_one_letter_code
_entity_poly.pdbx_strand_id
1 'polypeptide(L)'
;MKTKLLLGVAAIALALVSGRVNAQTLQAHLIDANPQVLVNVTFDGNPAHGELQNAGQLNFDFGPAFCVEPLAGLSYGENLVYNIQNPLSLTQYDTISRLVGGYLASGQTNVDAAGVQAAIWEIVMGDNGSLSSGNVRLLDSPAVVAAANNYLANVNTYTPVALTYLTNDTRQDVVTWAVVPEPSSVLLIGLASVGLLRRKR
;
A
#
# COMPACT_ATOMS: atom_id res chain seq x y z
N MET A 1 68.60 15.06 21.44
CA MET A 1 67.80 14.80 22.67
C MET A 1 67.33 16.16 23.17
N LYS A 2 66.06 16.55 23.33
CA LYS A 2 64.77 15.86 23.46
C LYS A 2 63.65 16.67 22.77
N THR A 3 62.80 15.94 22.07
CA THR A 3 61.47 16.27 21.50
C THR A 3 60.48 16.73 22.57
N LYS A 4 59.53 17.62 22.25
CA LYS A 4 58.10 17.50 22.63
C LYS A 4 57.19 18.25 21.66
N LEU A 5 56.44 17.46 20.89
CA LEU A 5 55.32 17.77 20.02
C LEU A 5 54.05 17.83 20.89
N LEU A 6 53.30 18.93 20.87
CA LEU A 6 51.99 19.04 21.53
C LEU A 6 50.89 18.80 20.48
N LEU A 7 50.38 17.57 20.47
CA LEU A 7 49.16 17.17 19.77
C LEU A 7 47.96 17.57 20.63
N GLY A 8 47.23 18.59 20.20
CA GLY A 8 45.92 18.95 20.76
C GLY A 8 44.86 17.99 20.23
N VAL A 9 44.31 17.17 21.13
CA VAL A 9 43.20 16.25 20.84
C VAL A 9 41.89 17.05 20.81
N ALA A 10 41.34 17.28 19.62
CA ALA A 10 39.98 17.77 19.47
C ALA A 10 39.03 16.58 19.68
N ALA A 11 38.32 16.58 20.81
CA ALA A 11 37.27 15.61 21.11
C ALA A 11 36.09 15.81 20.15
N ILE A 12 35.93 14.90 19.19
CA ILE A 12 34.73 14.80 18.37
C ILE A 12 33.67 14.10 19.22
N ALA A 13 32.79 14.87 19.83
CA ALA A 13 31.58 14.34 20.44
C ALA A 13 30.63 13.87 19.32
N LEU A 14 30.66 12.58 18.98
CA LEU A 14 29.57 11.96 18.22
C LEU A 14 28.33 11.92 19.13
N ALA A 15 27.43 12.88 18.95
CA ALA A 15 26.06 12.77 19.44
C ALA A 15 25.36 11.68 18.61
N LEU A 16 25.33 10.45 19.14
CA LEU A 16 24.46 9.39 18.68
C LEU A 16 23.01 9.80 18.99
N VAL A 17 22.40 10.53 18.06
CA VAL A 17 20.94 10.69 18.07
C VAL A 17 20.37 9.38 17.56
N SER A 18 20.08 8.45 18.47
CA SER A 18 19.23 7.30 18.21
C SER A 18 17.82 7.82 17.93
N GLY A 19 17.59 8.27 16.69
CA GLY A 19 16.26 8.60 16.22
C GLY A 19 15.43 7.34 16.32
N ARG A 20 14.50 7.28 17.28
CA ARG A 20 13.42 6.32 17.22
C ARG A 20 12.69 6.61 15.93
N VAL A 21 12.71 5.66 14.99
CA VAL A 21 11.78 5.65 13.87
C VAL A 21 10.40 5.48 14.50
N ASN A 22 9.74 6.60 14.81
CA ASN A 22 8.33 6.54 15.13
C ASN A 22 7.64 6.10 13.84
N ALA A 23 6.96 4.95 13.89
CA ALA A 23 6.06 4.55 12.84
C ALA A 23 5.13 5.73 12.54
N GLN A 24 5.11 6.16 11.28
CA GLN A 24 4.35 7.33 10.88
C GLN A 24 2.89 6.90 10.76
N THR A 25 1.99 7.64 11.37
CA THR A 25 0.56 7.32 11.33
C THR A 25 -0.20 8.28 10.44
N LEU A 26 -1.18 7.77 9.70
CA LEU A 26 -2.13 8.53 8.89
C LEU A 26 -3.54 8.36 9.47
N GLN A 27 -4.19 9.48 9.76
CA GLN A 27 -5.63 9.48 10.03
C GLN A 27 -6.35 9.32 8.69
N ALA A 28 -7.31 8.40 8.64
CA ALA A 28 -8.04 8.07 7.43
C ALA A 28 -9.53 7.93 7.75
N HIS A 29 -10.36 8.55 6.94
CA HIS A 29 -11.82 8.37 7.02
C HIS A 29 -12.30 7.69 5.75
N LEU A 30 -12.83 6.46 5.88
CA LEU A 30 -13.41 5.75 4.74
C LEU A 30 -14.78 6.34 4.42
N ILE A 31 -14.86 7.00 3.26
CA ILE A 31 -16.05 7.72 2.79
C ILE A 31 -17.03 6.72 2.17
N ASP A 32 -16.58 6.00 1.15
CA ASP A 32 -17.36 5.01 0.41
C ASP A 32 -16.44 4.02 -0.34
N ALA A 33 -17.06 3.12 -1.11
CA ALA A 33 -16.37 2.32 -2.09
C ALA A 33 -17.03 2.57 -3.45
N ASN A 34 -16.27 3.14 -4.39
CA ASN A 34 -16.75 3.48 -5.72
C ASN A 34 -15.57 3.83 -6.64
N PRO A 35 -15.46 3.27 -7.85
CA PRO A 35 -16.29 2.20 -8.45
C PRO A 35 -16.15 0.82 -7.74
N GLN A 36 -17.23 0.03 -7.72
CA GLN A 36 -17.25 -1.31 -7.09
C GLN A 36 -18.31 -2.26 -7.67
N VAL A 37 -18.16 -3.56 -7.40
CA VAL A 37 -19.15 -4.62 -7.66
C VAL A 37 -19.22 -5.54 -6.43
N LEU A 38 -20.44 -5.90 -6.01
CA LEU A 38 -20.65 -6.96 -5.03
C LEU A 38 -20.42 -8.32 -5.70
N VAL A 39 -19.45 -9.08 -5.22
CA VAL A 39 -19.06 -10.38 -5.79
C VAL A 39 -19.20 -11.49 -4.76
N ASN A 40 -19.60 -12.68 -5.19
CA ASN A 40 -19.51 -13.88 -4.35
C ASN A 40 -18.13 -14.52 -4.52
N VAL A 41 -17.32 -14.50 -3.47
CA VAL A 41 -15.91 -14.91 -3.50
C VAL A 41 -15.63 -15.97 -2.44
N THR A 42 -14.77 -16.93 -2.77
CA THR A 42 -14.10 -17.82 -1.82
C THR A 42 -12.61 -17.48 -1.79
N PHE A 43 -11.98 -17.59 -0.62
CA PHE A 43 -10.54 -17.37 -0.42
C PHE A 43 -9.76 -18.66 -0.11
N ASP A 44 -10.44 -19.82 -0.09
CA ASP A 44 -9.86 -21.14 0.13
C ASP A 44 -10.08 -22.09 -1.05
N GLY A 45 -10.57 -21.56 -2.18
CA GLY A 45 -10.91 -22.30 -3.38
C GLY A 45 -12.18 -23.17 -3.26
N ASN A 46 -12.81 -23.26 -2.09
CA ASN A 46 -13.99 -24.07 -1.86
C ASN A 46 -15.26 -23.28 -2.20
N PRO A 47 -16.01 -23.66 -3.27
CA PRO A 47 -17.20 -22.92 -3.68
C PRO A 47 -18.34 -22.98 -2.65
N ALA A 48 -18.29 -23.90 -1.68
CA ALA A 48 -19.26 -23.95 -0.59
C ALA A 48 -19.09 -22.83 0.44
N HIS A 49 -17.92 -22.16 0.45
CA HIS A 49 -17.57 -21.08 1.39
C HIS A 49 -17.63 -19.70 0.72
N GLY A 50 -18.51 -19.53 -0.26
CA GLY A 50 -18.71 -18.24 -0.92
C GLY A 50 -19.24 -17.19 0.05
N GLU A 51 -18.60 -16.03 0.08
CA GLU A 51 -19.01 -14.86 0.84
C GLU A 51 -19.20 -13.66 -0.09
N LEU A 52 -20.23 -12.84 0.20
CA LEU A 52 -20.45 -11.61 -0.54
C LEU A 52 -19.46 -10.54 -0.07
N GLN A 53 -18.61 -10.08 -0.98
CA GLN A 53 -17.62 -9.04 -0.72
C GLN A 53 -17.77 -7.90 -1.72
N ASN A 54 -17.55 -6.67 -1.27
CA ASN A 54 -17.45 -5.52 -2.16
C ASN A 54 -16.05 -5.50 -2.78
N ALA A 55 -15.95 -5.82 -4.07
CA ALA A 55 -14.70 -5.72 -4.82
C ALA A 55 -14.67 -4.39 -5.58
N GLY A 56 -13.69 -3.54 -5.27
CA GLY A 56 -13.57 -2.25 -5.93
C GLY A 56 -12.60 -1.31 -5.24
N GLN A 57 -12.66 -0.05 -5.65
CA GLN A 57 -11.86 1.02 -5.08
C GLN A 57 -12.48 1.53 -3.79
N LEU A 58 -11.68 1.62 -2.73
CA LEU A 58 -12.03 2.26 -1.47
C LEU A 58 -11.66 3.75 -1.57
N ASN A 59 -12.57 4.64 -1.17
CA ASN A 59 -12.32 6.08 -1.18
C ASN A 59 -12.17 6.59 0.25
N PHE A 60 -10.95 6.99 0.57
CA PHE A 60 -10.63 7.67 1.81
C PHE A 60 -10.52 9.19 1.59
N ASP A 61 -10.53 9.95 2.67
CA ASP A 61 -10.21 11.38 2.67
C ASP A 61 -8.80 11.70 2.15
N PHE A 62 -7.84 10.78 2.30
CA PHE A 62 -6.51 10.89 1.71
C PHE A 62 -6.47 10.52 0.20
N GLY A 63 -7.53 9.90 -0.33
CA GLY A 63 -7.61 9.47 -1.72
C GLY A 63 -8.00 7.99 -1.90
N PRO A 64 -7.97 7.49 -3.15
CA PRO A 64 -8.39 6.14 -3.48
C PRO A 64 -7.36 5.09 -3.06
N ALA A 65 -7.85 3.89 -2.72
CA ALA A 65 -7.04 2.77 -2.30
C ALA A 65 -7.66 1.42 -2.71
N PHE A 66 -6.83 0.37 -2.72
CA PHE A 66 -7.27 -1.02 -2.83
C PHE A 66 -6.89 -1.79 -1.57
N CYS A 67 -7.73 -2.75 -1.20
CA CYS A 67 -7.48 -3.67 -0.09
C CYS A 67 -6.40 -4.70 -0.48
N VAL A 68 -5.49 -4.99 0.44
CA VAL A 68 -4.48 -6.06 0.31
C VAL A 68 -4.60 -7.13 1.38
N GLU A 69 -5.65 -7.10 2.21
CA GLU A 69 -5.94 -8.13 3.22
C GLU A 69 -7.43 -8.51 3.18
N PRO A 70 -7.84 -9.40 2.26
CA PRO A 70 -9.27 -9.65 1.99
C PRO A 70 -10.07 -10.20 3.18
N LEU A 71 -9.41 -10.85 4.13
CA LEU A 71 -10.06 -11.53 5.25
C LEU A 71 -10.30 -10.60 6.46
N ALA A 72 -9.67 -9.43 6.49
CA ALA A 72 -9.93 -8.44 7.54
C ALA A 72 -11.24 -7.68 7.26
N GLY A 73 -11.82 -7.06 8.30
CA GLY A 73 -13.08 -6.33 8.17
C GLY A 73 -12.92 -4.91 7.62
N LEU A 74 -13.99 -4.40 7.00
CA LEU A 74 -14.14 -3.02 6.53
C LEU A 74 -15.37 -2.38 7.19
N SER A 75 -15.29 -1.09 7.53
CA SER A 75 -16.41 -0.32 8.11
C SER A 75 -16.40 1.11 7.58
N TYR A 76 -17.56 1.58 7.12
CA TYR A 76 -17.74 2.91 6.53
C TYR A 76 -18.05 3.96 7.61
N GLY A 77 -17.55 5.18 7.43
CA GLY A 77 -17.80 6.28 8.36
C GLY A 77 -16.99 6.22 9.66
N GLU A 78 -16.02 5.31 9.75
CA GLU A 78 -15.08 5.23 10.87
C GLU A 78 -13.81 6.05 10.57
N ASN A 79 -13.26 6.67 11.62
CA ASN A 79 -11.91 7.23 11.58
C ASN A 79 -10.91 6.15 11.98
N LEU A 80 -10.04 5.79 11.05
CA LEU A 80 -9.00 4.79 11.21
C LEU A 80 -7.64 5.47 11.32
N VAL A 81 -6.75 4.88 12.14
CA VAL A 81 -5.35 5.26 12.20
C VAL A 81 -4.54 4.19 11.52
N TYR A 82 -4.02 4.49 10.34
CA TYR A 82 -3.13 3.59 9.61
C TYR A 82 -1.67 3.86 9.97
N ASN A 83 -0.89 2.81 10.08
CA ASN A 83 0.56 2.90 10.12
C ASN A 83 1.09 2.89 8.68
N ILE A 84 1.83 3.93 8.31
CA ILE A 84 2.54 4.01 7.04
C ILE A 84 3.75 3.08 7.13
N GLN A 85 3.78 2.08 6.25
CA GLN A 85 4.86 1.12 6.17
C GLN A 85 5.84 1.45 5.05
N ASN A 86 7.00 0.82 5.09
CA ASN A 86 7.87 0.76 3.91
C ASN A 86 7.13 -0.01 2.81
N PRO A 87 6.88 0.55 1.62
CA PRO A 87 6.15 -0.16 0.58
C PRO A 87 6.82 -1.48 0.16
N LEU A 88 8.15 -1.59 0.31
CA LEU A 88 8.89 -2.82 0.02
C LEU A 88 8.65 -3.96 1.03
N SER A 89 7.97 -3.69 2.16
CA SER A 89 7.53 -4.76 3.07
C SER A 89 6.24 -5.45 2.61
N LEU A 90 5.55 -4.88 1.61
CA LEU A 90 4.39 -5.51 1.00
C LEU A 90 4.85 -6.65 0.07
N THR A 91 4.46 -7.87 0.39
CA THR A 91 4.68 -9.02 -0.49
C THR A 91 4.04 -8.76 -1.86
N GLN A 92 4.76 -9.07 -2.94
CA GLN A 92 4.32 -8.81 -4.32
C GLN A 92 4.11 -7.32 -4.68
N TYR A 93 4.79 -6.39 -3.98
CA TYR A 93 4.71 -4.95 -4.26
C TYR A 93 4.82 -4.60 -5.76
N ASP A 94 5.81 -5.13 -6.48
CA ASP A 94 5.98 -4.81 -7.92
C ASP A 94 4.76 -5.24 -8.74
N THR A 95 4.26 -6.46 -8.53
CA THR A 95 3.06 -6.98 -9.19
C THR A 95 1.83 -6.12 -8.88
N ILE A 96 1.59 -5.81 -7.61
CA ILE A 96 0.45 -4.97 -7.17
C ILE A 96 0.56 -3.56 -7.78
N SER A 97 1.76 -2.97 -7.79
CA SER A 97 2.00 -1.65 -8.38
C SER A 97 1.68 -1.59 -9.88
N ARG A 98 1.93 -2.68 -10.60
CA ARG A 98 1.59 -2.81 -12.02
C ARG A 98 0.11 -3.02 -12.24
N LEU A 99 -0.54 -3.84 -11.41
CA LEU A 99 -2.00 -4.02 -11.45
C LEU A 99 -2.73 -2.69 -11.27
N VAL A 100 -2.33 -1.89 -10.26
CA VAL A 100 -2.88 -0.55 -10.06
C VAL A 100 -2.57 0.36 -11.25
N GLY A 101 -1.37 0.31 -11.81
CA GLY A 101 -1.03 1.07 -13.02
C GLY A 101 -1.89 0.70 -14.24
N GLY A 102 -2.19 -0.59 -14.42
CA GLY A 102 -3.13 -1.06 -15.44
C GLY A 102 -4.53 -0.51 -15.24
N TYR A 103 -5.01 -0.51 -13.99
CA TYR A 103 -6.32 0.07 -13.64
C TYR A 103 -6.38 1.57 -13.94
N LEU A 104 -5.35 2.32 -13.59
CA LEU A 104 -5.29 3.77 -13.86
C LEU A 104 -5.22 4.10 -15.35
N ALA A 105 -4.74 3.18 -16.18
CA ALA A 105 -4.76 3.29 -17.64
C ALA A 105 -6.06 2.80 -18.29
N SER A 106 -6.97 2.21 -17.51
CA SER A 106 -8.24 1.65 -17.98
C SER A 106 -9.36 2.71 -18.03
N GLY A 107 -10.59 2.27 -18.33
CA GLY A 107 -11.79 3.10 -18.21
C GLY A 107 -12.22 3.37 -16.77
N GLN A 108 -11.59 2.72 -15.77
CA GLN A 108 -11.93 2.83 -14.34
C GLN A 108 -13.42 2.61 -14.06
N THR A 109 -14.03 1.65 -14.76
CA THR A 109 -15.42 1.25 -14.55
C THR A 109 -15.59 0.38 -13.30
N ASN A 110 -16.83 0.11 -12.90
CA ASN A 110 -17.14 -0.86 -11.83
C ASN A 110 -16.47 -2.23 -12.06
N VAL A 111 -16.49 -2.71 -13.31
CA VAL A 111 -15.87 -3.99 -13.66
C VAL A 111 -14.34 -3.90 -13.63
N ASP A 112 -13.75 -2.77 -14.03
CA ASP A 112 -12.30 -2.57 -13.97
C ASP A 112 -11.81 -2.57 -12.52
N ALA A 113 -12.49 -1.85 -11.63
CA ALA A 113 -12.14 -1.75 -10.22
C ALA A 113 -12.34 -3.08 -9.47
N ALA A 114 -13.46 -3.76 -9.71
CA ALA A 114 -13.67 -5.08 -9.13
C ALA A 114 -12.67 -6.10 -9.68
N GLY A 115 -12.33 -6.01 -10.97
CA GLY A 115 -11.37 -6.89 -11.63
C GLY A 115 -9.96 -6.74 -11.06
N VAL A 116 -9.47 -5.50 -10.93
CA VAL A 116 -8.15 -5.26 -10.33
C VAL A 116 -8.11 -5.64 -8.85
N GLN A 117 -9.18 -5.37 -8.08
CA GLN A 117 -9.26 -5.75 -6.67
C GLN A 117 -9.21 -7.28 -6.49
N ALA A 118 -9.93 -8.04 -7.33
CA ALA A 118 -9.88 -9.51 -7.30
C ALA A 118 -8.51 -10.05 -7.73
N ALA A 119 -7.86 -9.42 -8.71
CA ALA A 119 -6.49 -9.77 -9.11
C ALA A 119 -5.50 -9.52 -7.96
N ILE A 120 -5.62 -8.42 -7.22
CA ILE A 120 -4.79 -8.14 -6.04
C ILE A 120 -4.99 -9.22 -4.96
N TRP A 121 -6.24 -9.61 -4.67
CA TRP A 121 -6.51 -10.68 -3.70
C TRP A 121 -5.89 -12.01 -4.11
N GLU A 122 -5.95 -12.39 -5.39
CA GLU A 122 -5.32 -13.62 -5.88
C GLU A 122 -3.80 -13.60 -5.71
N ILE A 123 -3.16 -12.46 -5.96
CA ILE A 123 -1.71 -12.29 -5.80
C ILE A 123 -1.29 -12.30 -4.31
N VAL A 124 -2.10 -11.76 -3.41
CA VAL A 124 -1.81 -11.77 -1.98
C VAL A 124 -2.03 -13.17 -1.38
N MET A 125 -3.09 -13.85 -1.78
CA MET A 125 -3.52 -15.13 -1.18
C MET A 125 -2.88 -16.37 -1.83
N GLY A 126 -2.13 -16.23 -2.92
CA GLY A 126 -1.53 -17.38 -3.62
C GLY A 126 -0.45 -17.05 -4.66
N ASP A 127 0.16 -18.09 -5.21
CA ASP A 127 1.36 -18.01 -6.05
C ASP A 127 1.07 -17.74 -7.55
N ASN A 128 0.16 -16.82 -7.87
CA ASN A 128 -0.22 -16.39 -9.24
C ASN A 128 -1.22 -17.31 -9.98
N GLY A 129 -2.31 -17.71 -9.32
CA GLY A 129 -3.35 -18.56 -9.93
C GLY A 129 -4.38 -17.79 -10.78
N SER A 130 -5.20 -18.56 -11.49
CA SER A 130 -6.39 -18.08 -12.20
C SER A 130 -7.58 -18.06 -11.25
N LEU A 131 -8.43 -17.04 -11.30
CA LEU A 131 -9.65 -16.96 -10.45
C LEU A 131 -10.66 -18.10 -10.69
N SER A 132 -10.45 -18.95 -11.70
CA SER A 132 -11.26 -20.14 -11.92
C SER A 132 -10.81 -21.36 -11.09
N SER A 133 -9.55 -21.41 -10.66
CA SER A 133 -8.92 -22.56 -10.01
C SER A 133 -7.96 -22.22 -8.87
N GLY A 134 -7.78 -20.92 -8.58
CA GLY A 134 -6.90 -20.40 -7.53
C GLY A 134 -7.53 -20.48 -6.15
N ASN A 135 -6.81 -19.92 -5.17
CA ASN A 135 -7.30 -19.80 -3.80
C ASN A 135 -8.44 -18.78 -3.74
N VAL A 136 -8.35 -17.71 -4.54
CA VAL A 136 -9.43 -16.75 -4.73
C VAL A 136 -10.27 -17.18 -5.93
N ARG A 137 -11.57 -17.40 -5.73
CA ARG A 137 -12.51 -17.71 -6.83
C ARG A 137 -13.77 -16.88 -6.72
N LEU A 138 -14.18 -16.29 -7.83
CA LEU A 138 -15.47 -15.61 -7.94
C LEU A 138 -16.51 -16.58 -8.51
N LEU A 139 -17.62 -16.77 -7.81
CA LEU A 139 -18.60 -17.82 -8.11
C LEU A 139 -19.67 -17.39 -9.12
N ASP A 140 -19.98 -16.09 -9.23
CA ASP A 140 -21.14 -15.59 -9.97
C ASP A 140 -20.91 -14.26 -10.71
N SER A 141 -19.64 -13.92 -10.99
CA SER A 141 -19.27 -12.61 -11.55
C SER A 141 -18.41 -12.74 -12.81
N PRO A 142 -18.92 -13.29 -13.93
CA PRO A 142 -18.12 -13.66 -15.11
C PRO A 142 -17.39 -12.47 -15.75
N ALA A 143 -18.01 -11.27 -15.76
CA ALA A 143 -17.37 -10.06 -16.27
C ALA A 143 -16.17 -9.64 -15.41
N VAL A 144 -16.29 -9.75 -14.08
CA VAL A 144 -15.20 -9.44 -13.13
C VAL A 144 -14.10 -10.49 -13.23
N VAL A 145 -14.44 -11.78 -13.35
CA VAL A 145 -13.46 -12.86 -13.60
C VAL A 145 -12.67 -12.60 -14.88
N ALA A 146 -13.36 -12.24 -15.97
CA ALA A 146 -12.70 -11.93 -17.23
C ALA A 146 -11.76 -10.72 -17.12
N ALA A 147 -12.21 -9.64 -16.47
CA ALA A 147 -11.40 -8.45 -16.24
C ALA A 147 -10.17 -8.74 -15.38
N ALA A 148 -10.33 -9.44 -14.26
CA ALA A 148 -9.24 -9.81 -13.37
C ALA A 148 -8.22 -10.74 -14.05
N ASN A 149 -8.67 -11.76 -14.79
CA ASN A 149 -7.77 -12.62 -15.57
C ASN A 149 -7.02 -11.82 -16.65
N ASN A 150 -7.67 -10.81 -17.26
CA ASN A 150 -7.00 -9.90 -18.19
C ASN A 150 -5.91 -9.07 -17.50
N TYR A 151 -6.17 -8.54 -16.30
CA TYR A 151 -5.16 -7.85 -15.50
C TYR A 151 -3.98 -8.76 -15.14
N LEU A 152 -4.24 -9.97 -14.66
CA LEU A 152 -3.21 -10.95 -14.31
C LEU A 152 -2.36 -11.36 -15.54
N ALA A 153 -3.00 -11.61 -16.68
CA ALA A 153 -2.30 -12.01 -17.91
C ALA A 153 -1.39 -10.91 -18.48
N ASN A 154 -1.75 -9.63 -18.27
CA ASN A 154 -1.03 -8.49 -18.81
C ASN A 154 -0.19 -7.74 -17.77
N VAL A 155 -0.06 -8.25 -16.55
CA VAL A 155 0.56 -7.52 -15.43
C VAL A 155 1.96 -6.98 -15.76
N ASN A 156 2.77 -7.76 -16.49
CA ASN A 156 4.12 -7.39 -16.88
C ASN A 156 4.19 -6.29 -17.97
N THR A 157 3.06 -5.97 -18.61
CA THR A 157 2.96 -4.94 -19.64
C THR A 157 2.55 -3.57 -19.08
N TYR A 158 1.99 -3.54 -17.85
CA TYR A 158 1.56 -2.29 -17.23
C TYR A 158 2.73 -1.52 -16.64
N THR A 159 2.63 -0.19 -16.72
CA THR A 159 3.55 0.74 -16.06
C THR A 159 3.29 0.72 -14.55
N PRO A 160 4.27 0.38 -13.70
CA PRO A 160 4.09 0.39 -12.26
C PRO A 160 3.87 1.81 -11.75
N VAL A 161 3.07 1.96 -10.68
CA VAL A 161 2.88 3.22 -9.98
C VAL A 161 3.48 3.19 -8.57
N ALA A 162 3.86 4.35 -8.04
CA ALA A 162 4.30 4.42 -6.65
C ALA A 162 3.10 4.18 -5.72
N LEU A 163 3.23 3.22 -4.81
CA LEU A 163 2.20 2.93 -3.81
C LEU A 163 2.71 3.27 -2.40
N THR A 164 1.81 3.78 -1.57
CA THR A 164 1.96 3.83 -0.12
C THR A 164 1.24 2.63 0.47
N TYR A 165 1.93 1.85 1.28
CA TYR A 165 1.36 0.72 2.01
C TYR A 165 0.94 1.16 3.42
N LEU A 166 -0.34 0.97 3.73
CA LEU A 166 -0.97 1.41 4.97
C LEU A 166 -1.52 0.19 5.70
N THR A 167 -1.14 0.04 6.97
CA THR A 167 -1.52 -1.12 7.79
C THR A 167 -2.37 -0.75 9.00
N ASN A 168 -3.29 -1.62 9.40
CA ASN A 168 -4.13 -1.42 10.59
C ASN A 168 -4.37 -2.74 11.34
N ASP A 169 -4.23 -2.73 12.66
CA ASP A 169 -4.35 -3.96 13.46
C ASP A 169 -5.78 -4.52 13.57
N THR A 170 -6.80 -3.74 13.16
CA THR A 170 -8.22 -4.06 13.37
C THR A 170 -9.07 -4.03 12.10
N ARG A 171 -8.49 -3.59 10.98
CA ARG A 171 -9.16 -3.35 9.70
C ARG A 171 -8.21 -3.73 8.58
N GLN A 172 -8.77 -3.93 7.39
CA GLN A 172 -7.97 -4.28 6.22
C GLN A 172 -6.84 -3.30 5.97
N ASP A 173 -5.67 -3.88 5.71
CA ASP A 173 -4.55 -3.19 5.10
C ASP A 173 -4.88 -2.71 3.67
N VAL A 174 -4.34 -1.56 3.29
CA VAL A 174 -4.61 -0.94 1.99
C VAL A 174 -3.35 -0.42 1.30
N VAL A 175 -3.41 -0.33 -0.02
CA VAL A 175 -2.44 0.40 -0.84
C VAL A 175 -3.09 1.58 -1.54
N THR A 176 -2.42 2.72 -1.52
CA THR A 176 -2.88 3.94 -2.21
C THR A 176 -1.79 4.50 -3.11
N TRP A 177 -2.20 5.10 -4.23
CA TRP A 177 -1.34 5.87 -5.13
C TRP A 177 -1.55 7.38 -4.97
N ALA A 178 -2.35 7.79 -3.99
CA ALA A 178 -2.50 9.19 -3.63
C ALA A 178 -1.22 9.69 -2.95
N VAL A 179 -0.94 10.98 -3.09
CA VAL A 179 0.15 11.63 -2.38
C VAL A 179 -0.23 11.73 -0.90
N VAL A 180 0.29 10.81 -0.10
CA VAL A 180 0.18 10.89 1.36
C VAL A 180 1.19 11.93 1.84
N PRO A 181 0.77 12.98 2.58
CA PRO A 181 1.69 13.99 3.08
C PRO A 181 2.84 13.34 3.86
N GLU A 182 4.07 13.52 3.39
CA GLU A 182 5.23 13.08 4.16
C GLU A 182 5.22 13.77 5.53
N PRO A 183 5.48 13.04 6.62
CA PRO A 183 5.43 13.67 7.91
C PRO A 183 6.55 14.67 8.09
N SER A 184 6.22 15.70 8.87
CA SER A 184 7.01 16.89 9.20
C SER A 184 8.44 16.64 9.70
N SER A 185 8.84 15.39 9.94
CA SER A 185 10.23 14.99 10.21
C SER A 185 11.20 15.36 9.09
N VAL A 186 10.80 15.30 7.81
CA VAL A 186 11.70 15.70 6.69
C VAL A 186 11.93 17.21 6.71
N LEU A 187 10.90 17.99 7.07
CA LEU A 187 10.98 19.44 7.20
C LEU A 187 11.95 19.85 8.33
N LEU A 188 12.01 19.07 9.42
CA LEU A 188 12.99 19.28 10.50
C LEU A 188 14.43 18.96 10.10
N ILE A 189 14.66 17.93 9.26
CA ILE A 189 16.00 17.63 8.72
C ILE A 189 16.46 18.74 7.75
N GLY A 190 15.54 19.25 6.93
CA GLY A 190 15.79 20.40 6.06
C GLY A 190 16.16 21.66 6.85
N LEU A 191 15.46 21.95 7.96
CA LEU A 191 15.80 23.10 8.80
C LEU A 191 17.09 22.89 9.62
N ALA A 192 17.35 21.67 10.11
CA ALA A 192 18.58 21.36 10.84
C ALA A 192 19.83 21.50 9.96
N SER A 193 19.76 21.10 8.69
CA SER A 193 20.87 21.24 7.74
C SER A 193 21.14 22.72 7.40
N VAL A 194 20.11 23.55 7.23
CA VAL A 194 20.27 25.01 7.06
C VAL A 194 20.86 25.67 8.33
N GLY A 195 20.43 25.25 9.51
CA GLY A 195 20.96 25.74 10.79
C GLY A 195 22.46 25.43 10.98
N LEU A 196 22.91 24.24 10.58
CA LEU A 196 24.32 23.85 10.65
C LEU A 196 25.18 24.58 9.62
N LEU A 197 24.67 24.83 8.41
CA LEU A 197 25.37 25.61 7.38
C LEU A 197 25.56 27.08 7.78
N ARG A 198 24.60 27.67 8.49
CA ARG A 198 24.71 29.04 9.02
C ARG A 198 25.74 29.20 10.12
N ARG A 199 26.06 28.13 10.85
CA ARG A 199 27.04 28.17 11.95
C ARG A 199 28.50 28.05 11.50
N LYS A 200 28.73 27.75 10.21
CA LYS A 200 30.06 27.64 9.58
C LYS A 200 30.51 28.90 8.82
N ARG A 201 29.69 29.97 8.81
CA ARG A 201 30.10 31.31 8.34
C ARG A 201 30.28 32.20 9.55
#